data_AF-A0A818NHW9-F1
#
_entry.id   AF-A0A818NHW9-F1
#
_cell.length_a   1.000
_cell.length_b   1.000
_cell.length_c   1.000
_cell.angle_alpha   90.00
_cell.angle_beta   90.00
_cell.angle_gamma   90.00
#
_symmetry.space_group_name_H-M   'P 1'
#
loop_
_entity.id
_entity.type
_entity.pdbx_description
1 polymer ?
#
loop_
_entity_poly.entity_id
_entity_poly.type
_entity_poly.pdbx_seq_one_letter_code
_entity_poly.pdbx_strand_id
1 'polypeptide(L)'
;MEKMKAQAQQTTKMINKKKQQPPPSSTTTFVVKRNSSSILQLEKTRRIAANARERRRMNGLNSAFDRLRTVLPSSMFQQQRRFSKYETLQMAQSYIAALQSILHHNTSSDKDHSLTNVSSTTDEDMDNQIHDY
;
A
#
# COMPACT_ATOMS: atom_id res chain seq x y z
N MET A 1 -4.21 -4.59 61.02
CA MET A 1 -4.61 -4.46 59.60
C MET A 1 -4.57 -5.86 59.00
N GLU A 2 -5.51 -6.75 59.29
CA GLU A 2 -6.95 -6.64 59.05
C GLU A 2 -7.27 -6.24 57.61
N LYS A 3 -8.13 -7.07 56.99
CA LYS A 3 -8.87 -6.91 55.72
C LYS A 3 -8.07 -7.35 54.48
N MET A 4 -8.53 -8.25 53.61
CA MET A 4 -9.84 -8.87 53.47
C MET A 4 -9.75 -10.12 52.56
N LYS A 5 -10.57 -11.11 52.91
CA LYS A 5 -10.99 -12.29 52.16
C LYS A 5 -11.58 -12.00 50.77
N ALA A 6 -11.74 -13.12 50.04
CA ALA A 6 -12.89 -13.50 49.19
C ALA A 6 -12.56 -13.55 47.69
N GLN A 7 -12.43 -14.75 47.11
CA GLN A 7 -13.54 -15.52 46.52
C GLN A 7 -14.45 -14.66 45.63
N ALA A 8 -14.24 -14.76 44.31
CA ALA A 8 -15.26 -14.45 43.33
C ALA A 8 -15.90 -15.77 42.87
N GLN A 9 -16.91 -16.22 43.62
CA GLN A 9 -17.92 -17.15 43.13
C GLN A 9 -19.25 -16.39 43.00
N GLN A 10 -19.98 -16.72 41.94
CA GLN A 10 -21.40 -16.46 41.68
C GLN A 10 -21.84 -15.01 41.40
N THR A 11 -22.27 -14.77 40.16
CA THR A 11 -23.65 -14.28 39.94
C THR A 11 -24.29 -14.97 38.75
N THR A 12 -25.23 -15.84 39.08
CA THR A 12 -26.29 -16.37 38.23
C THR A 12 -27.28 -15.26 37.88
N LYS A 13 -27.71 -15.15 36.62
CA LYS A 13 -29.04 -14.65 36.29
C LYS A 13 -29.74 -15.58 35.31
N MET A 14 -30.71 -16.28 35.87
CA MET A 14 -31.79 -16.97 35.16
C MET A 14 -32.58 -15.96 34.32
N ILE A 15 -32.70 -16.19 33.01
CA ILE A 15 -33.86 -15.73 32.24
C ILE A 15 -34.38 -16.91 31.43
N ASN A 16 -35.44 -17.51 31.97
CA ASN A 16 -36.24 -18.54 31.35
C ASN A 16 -37.14 -17.90 30.29
N LYS A 17 -36.89 -18.14 28.99
CA LYS A 17 -37.83 -17.77 27.93
C LYS A 17 -38.42 -19.03 27.32
N LYS A 18 -39.58 -19.42 27.85
CA LYS A 18 -40.47 -20.44 27.32
C LYS A 18 -40.80 -20.08 25.87
N LYS A 19 -40.31 -20.84 24.89
CA LYS A 19 -40.81 -20.84 23.51
C LYS A 19 -41.14 -22.28 23.10
N GLN A 20 -42.30 -22.38 22.47
CA GLN A 20 -43.12 -23.55 22.22
C GLN A 20 -42.43 -24.55 21.28
N GLN A 21 -42.65 -25.85 21.50
CA GLN A 21 -42.23 -26.93 20.59
C GLN A 21 -43.30 -27.17 19.50
N PRO A 22 -42.93 -27.39 18.23
CA PRO A 22 -43.78 -28.09 17.24
C PRO A 22 -43.56 -29.63 17.29
N PRO A 23 -44.47 -30.46 16.75
CA PRO A 23 -44.62 -31.89 17.06
C PRO A 23 -43.50 -32.80 16.53
N PRO A 24 -43.35 -34.05 17.03
CA PRO A 24 -42.25 -34.93 16.67
C PRO A 24 -42.42 -35.50 15.26
N SER A 25 -41.57 -35.07 14.33
CA SER A 25 -41.32 -35.80 13.09
C SER A 25 -40.10 -36.70 13.29
N SER A 26 -40.30 -38.00 13.09
CA SER A 26 -39.31 -39.06 13.23
C SER A 26 -38.11 -38.84 12.31
N THR A 27 -37.02 -38.29 12.84
CA THR A 27 -35.70 -38.37 12.20
C THR A 27 -34.68 -38.81 13.25
N THR A 28 -34.31 -40.09 13.18
CA THR A 28 -33.21 -40.70 13.95
C THR A 28 -31.95 -39.88 13.75
N THR A 29 -31.71 -38.93 14.65
CA THR A 29 -30.51 -38.11 14.64
C THR A 29 -29.49 -38.85 15.48
N PHE A 30 -28.57 -39.57 14.82
CA PHE A 30 -27.40 -40.13 15.47
C PHE A 30 -26.59 -38.98 16.09
N VAL A 31 -26.74 -38.77 17.39
CA VAL A 31 -25.90 -37.84 18.16
C VAL A 31 -24.52 -38.47 18.29
N VAL A 32 -23.67 -38.25 17.29
CA VAL A 32 -22.24 -38.55 17.41
C VAL A 32 -21.68 -37.61 18.46
N LYS A 33 -21.56 -38.11 19.70
CA LYS A 33 -20.89 -37.47 20.83
C LYS A 33 -19.38 -37.43 20.52
N ARG A 34 -18.98 -36.54 19.62
CA ARG A 34 -17.58 -36.31 19.27
C ARG A 34 -16.90 -35.60 20.43
N ASN A 35 -15.79 -36.17 20.91
CA ASN A 35 -14.96 -35.58 21.94
C ASN A 35 -14.65 -34.11 21.62
N SER A 36 -15.11 -33.20 22.48
CA SER A 36 -14.93 -31.76 22.34
C SER A 36 -13.45 -31.36 22.23
N SER A 37 -12.55 -32.14 22.85
CA SER A 37 -11.10 -31.95 22.77
C SER A 37 -10.53 -32.13 21.35
N SER A 38 -11.03 -33.09 20.56
CA SER A 38 -10.54 -33.33 19.19
C SER A 38 -11.05 -32.27 18.21
N ILE A 39 -12.27 -31.76 18.41
CA ILE A 39 -12.82 -30.63 17.65
C ILE A 39 -11.99 -29.37 17.89
N LEU A 40 -11.62 -29.08 19.14
CA LEU A 40 -10.79 -27.93 19.48
C LEU A 40 -9.36 -28.04 18.89
N GLN A 41 -8.78 -29.24 18.85
CA GLN A 41 -7.52 -29.48 18.16
C GLN A 41 -7.63 -29.24 16.65
N LEU A 42 -8.69 -29.75 16.01
CA LEU A 42 -8.93 -29.53 14.58
C LEU A 42 -9.06 -28.04 14.25
N GLU A 43 -9.83 -27.28 15.04
CA GLU A 43 -9.97 -25.82 14.86
C GLU A 43 -8.62 -25.09 15.02
N LYS A 44 -7.78 -25.50 15.98
CA LYS A 44 -6.41 -24.97 16.11
C LYS A 44 -5.58 -25.26 14.86
N THR A 45 -5.61 -26.48 14.32
CA THR A 45 -4.85 -26.83 13.10
C THR A 45 -5.32 -26.03 11.89
N ARG A 46 -6.63 -25.83 11.72
CA ARG A 46 -7.21 -24.99 10.66
C ARG A 46 -6.74 -23.54 10.75
N ARG A 47 -6.74 -22.97 11.96
CA ARG A 47 -6.24 -21.63 12.21
C ARG A 47 -4.75 -21.49 11.89
N ILE A 48 -3.93 -22.47 12.30
CA ILE A 48 -2.49 -22.47 11.98
C ILE A 48 -2.26 -22.52 10.47
N ALA A 49 -2.98 -23.39 9.76
CA ALA A 49 -2.90 -23.50 8.30
C ALA A 49 -3.34 -22.20 7.61
N ALA A 50 -4.40 -21.54 8.08
CA ALA A 50 -4.83 -20.24 7.58
C ALA A 50 -3.76 -19.15 7.79
N ASN A 51 -3.19 -19.07 9.00
CA ASN A 51 -2.13 -18.11 9.31
C ASN A 51 -0.88 -18.36 8.45
N ALA A 52 -0.53 -19.62 8.18
CA ALA A 52 0.58 -19.96 7.30
C ALA A 52 0.35 -19.50 5.85
N ARG A 53 -0.89 -19.64 5.34
CA ARG A 53 -1.25 -19.13 4.01
C ARG A 53 -1.16 -17.61 3.93
N GLU A 54 -1.67 -16.88 4.93
CA GLU A 54 -1.59 -15.42 4.93
C GLU A 54 -0.14 -14.93 5.02
N ARG A 55 0.71 -15.61 5.79
CA ARG A 55 2.16 -15.32 5.79
C ARG A 55 2.76 -15.47 4.40
N ARG A 56 2.45 -16.53 3.65
CA ARG A 56 2.94 -16.68 2.26
C ARG A 56 2.43 -15.55 1.36
N ARG A 57 1.15 -15.19 1.48
CA ARG A 57 0.55 -14.07 0.73
C ARG A 57 1.29 -12.76 1.02
N MET A 58 1.54 -12.46 2.30
CA MET A 58 2.27 -11.28 2.72
C MET A 58 3.75 -11.29 2.32
N ASN A 59 4.40 -12.45 2.31
CA ASN A 59 5.76 -12.57 1.80
C ASN A 59 5.82 -12.23 0.30
N GLY A 60 4.85 -12.65 -0.51
CA GLY A 60 4.75 -12.25 -1.92
C GLY A 60 4.60 -10.74 -2.08
N LEU A 61 3.74 -10.11 -1.28
CA LEU A 61 3.59 -8.65 -1.27
C LEU A 61 4.90 -7.95 -0.89
N ASN A 62 5.57 -8.41 0.17
CA ASN A 62 6.81 -7.82 0.64
C ASN A 62 7.93 -7.97 -0.40
N SER A 63 7.98 -9.11 -1.11
CA SER A 63 8.92 -9.32 -2.21
C SER A 63 8.69 -8.34 -3.37
N ALA A 64 7.44 -8.01 -3.69
CA ALA A 64 7.12 -7.00 -4.70
C ALA A 64 7.57 -5.59 -4.26
N PHE A 65 7.35 -5.24 -2.98
CA PHE A 65 7.87 -4.00 -2.41
C PHE A 65 9.40 -3.93 -2.44
N ASP A 66 10.09 -5.05 -2.23
CA ASP A 66 11.54 -5.10 -2.31
C ASP A 66 12.06 -4.85 -3.71
N ARG A 67 11.43 -5.47 -4.71
CA ARG A 67 11.73 -5.22 -6.12
C ARG A 67 11.44 -3.76 -6.52
N LEU A 68 10.40 -3.15 -5.96
CA LEU A 68 10.16 -1.72 -6.16
C LEU A 68 11.30 -0.88 -5.57
N ARG A 69 11.80 -1.24 -4.37
CA ARG A 69 12.92 -0.52 -3.75
C ARG A 69 14.22 -0.61 -4.57
N THR A 70 14.46 -1.70 -5.29
CA THR A 70 15.68 -1.83 -6.11
C THR A 70 15.72 -0.89 -7.31
N VAL A 71 14.57 -0.41 -7.78
CA VAL A 71 14.49 0.53 -8.91
C VAL A 71 14.38 1.98 -8.47
N LEU A 72 14.28 2.26 -7.17
CA LEU A 72 14.28 3.62 -6.65
C LEU A 72 15.70 4.19 -6.62
N PRO A 73 15.87 5.52 -6.81
CA PRO A 73 17.19 6.16 -6.78
C PRO A 73 17.95 5.90 -5.48
N SER A 74 19.16 5.35 -5.58
CA SER A 74 20.02 5.05 -4.43
C SER A 74 20.41 6.30 -3.61
N SER A 75 20.39 7.48 -4.24
CA SER A 75 20.64 8.77 -3.60
C SER A 75 19.60 9.16 -2.55
N MET A 76 18.39 8.59 -2.61
CA MET A 76 17.33 8.87 -1.64
C MET A 76 17.47 8.04 -0.35
N PHE A 77 18.35 7.03 -0.31
CA PHE A 77 18.54 6.20 0.88
C PHE A 77 19.46 6.90 1.89
N GLN A 78 18.88 7.74 2.75
CA GLN A 78 19.64 8.59 3.68
C GLN A 78 20.53 7.83 4.68
N GLN A 79 20.25 6.56 4.99
CA GLN A 79 20.97 5.82 6.06
C GLN A 79 21.07 4.29 5.83
N GLN A 80 21.06 3.81 4.57
CA GLN A 80 20.97 2.36 4.24
C GLN A 80 19.77 1.63 4.90
N ARG A 81 18.81 2.38 5.45
CA ARG A 81 17.58 1.84 6.02
C ARG A 81 16.59 1.53 4.89
N ARG A 82 15.86 0.42 5.05
CA ARG A 82 14.75 0.07 4.14
C ARG A 82 13.58 1.01 4.40
N PHE A 83 13.06 1.64 3.35
CA PHE A 83 11.86 2.47 3.42
C PHE A 83 10.64 1.68 3.92
N SER A 84 9.77 2.32 4.69
CA SER A 84 8.44 1.79 5.02
C SER A 84 7.59 1.60 3.75
N LYS A 85 6.45 0.90 3.86
CA LYS A 85 5.55 0.70 2.71
C LYS A 85 5.04 2.03 2.17
N TYR A 86 4.67 2.95 3.05
CA TYR A 86 4.18 4.27 2.68
C TYR A 86 5.25 5.08 1.96
N GLU A 87 6.45 5.20 2.54
CA GLU A 87 7.57 5.94 1.94
C GLU A 87 7.96 5.35 0.58
N THR A 88 7.97 4.03 0.45
CA THR A 88 8.29 3.36 -0.84
C THR A 88 7.29 3.78 -1.93
N LEU A 89 6.00 3.87 -1.61
CA LEU A 89 4.98 4.31 -2.56
C LEU A 89 5.12 5.79 -2.91
N GLN A 90 5.37 6.64 -1.90
CA GLN A 90 5.56 8.07 -2.11
C GLN A 90 6.77 8.33 -3.03
N MET A 91 7.88 7.63 -2.78
CA MET A 91 9.08 7.74 -3.61
C MET A 91 8.86 7.24 -5.03
N ALA A 92 8.12 6.15 -5.21
CA ALA A 92 7.76 5.67 -6.54
C ALA A 92 6.95 6.71 -7.33
N GLN A 93 5.95 7.35 -6.70
CA GLN A 93 5.16 8.40 -7.33
C GLN A 93 6.02 9.59 -7.74
N SER A 94 6.84 10.12 -6.82
CA SER A 94 7.76 11.22 -7.10
C SER A 94 8.77 10.86 -8.20
N TYR A 95 9.27 9.63 -8.22
CA TYR A 95 10.24 9.18 -9.21
C TYR A 95 9.62 9.08 -10.61
N ILE A 96 8.41 8.52 -10.74
CA ILE A 96 7.69 8.48 -12.01
C ILE A 96 7.46 9.90 -12.55
N ALA A 97 7.01 10.83 -11.69
CA ALA A 97 6.77 12.22 -12.08
C ALA A 97 8.06 12.92 -12.56
N ALA A 98 9.19 12.69 -11.88
CA ALA A 98 10.48 13.24 -12.28
C ALA A 98 10.94 12.71 -13.65
N LEU A 99 10.81 11.39 -13.89
CA LEU A 99 11.15 10.79 -15.18
C LEU A 99 10.26 11.34 -16.31
N GLN A 100 8.97 11.53 -16.06
CA GLN A 100 8.04 12.12 -17.03
C GLN A 100 8.43 13.56 -17.39
N SER A 101 8.79 14.37 -16.38
CA SER A 101 9.26 15.75 -16.60
C SER A 101 10.53 15.77 -17.47
N ILE A 102 11.53 14.93 -17.17
CA ILE A 102 12.78 14.84 -17.95
C ILE A 102 12.49 14.47 -19.41
N LEU A 103 11.61 13.49 -19.65
CA LEU A 103 11.24 13.08 -20.99
C LEU A 103 10.54 14.21 -21.78
N HIS A 104 9.61 14.95 -21.15
CA HIS A 104 8.89 16.04 -21.81
C HIS A 104 9.78 17.27 -22.10
N HIS A 105 10.71 17.62 -21.20
CA HIS A 105 11.66 18.70 -21.42
C HIS A 105 12.57 18.40 -22.61
N ASN A 106 13.07 17.17 -22.74
CA ASN A 106 13.90 16.76 -23.87
C ASN A 106 13.14 16.80 -25.21
N THR A 107 11.85 16.45 -25.22
CA THR A 107 11.03 16.51 -26.46
C THR A 107 10.62 17.92 -26.88
N SER A 108 10.77 18.91 -26.00
CA SER A 108 10.41 20.32 -26.28
C SER A 108 11.60 21.12 -26.84
N SER A 109 12.83 20.65 -26.63
CA SER A 109 14.05 21.30 -27.13
C SER A 109 14.29 21.07 -28.64
N ASP A 110 13.60 20.13 -29.28
CA ASP A 110 13.77 19.85 -30.72
C ASP A 110 12.82 20.66 -31.63
N LYS A 111 11.99 21.57 -31.09
CA LYS A 111 10.98 22.30 -31.87
C LYS A 111 11.26 23.79 -32.10
N ASP A 112 12.40 24.32 -31.67
CA ASP A 112 12.69 25.77 -31.70
C ASP A 112 13.95 26.17 -32.49
N HIS A 113 14.31 25.40 -33.53
CA HIS A 113 15.36 25.77 -34.51
C HIS A 113 14.89 25.75 -35.98
N SER A 114 13.68 26.27 -36.22
CA SER A 114 13.29 26.83 -37.51
C SER A 114 12.45 28.05 -37.14
N LEU A 115 13.06 29.22 -36.92
CA LEU A 115 13.28 30.22 -37.96
C LEU A 115 14.58 31.01 -37.70
N THR A 116 15.73 30.55 -38.20
CA THR A 116 16.82 31.46 -38.56
C THR A 116 16.47 32.08 -39.90
N ASN A 117 15.59 33.09 -39.89
CA ASN A 117 15.41 33.93 -41.07
C ASN A 117 16.62 34.86 -41.16
N VAL A 118 17.59 34.44 -41.96
CA VAL A 118 18.66 35.29 -42.46
C VAL A 118 18.01 36.42 -43.26
N SER A 119 17.93 37.60 -42.66
CA SER A 119 17.85 38.87 -43.38
C SER A 119 19.00 39.76 -42.92
N SER A 120 20.20 39.35 -43.31
CA SER A 120 21.28 40.27 -43.62
C SER A 120 20.99 40.87 -45.00
N THR A 121 20.34 42.02 -45.03
CA THR A 121 20.42 42.96 -46.14
C THR A 121 21.08 44.20 -45.60
N THR A 122 22.38 44.27 -45.86
CA THR A 122 23.18 45.49 -45.88
C THR A 122 22.55 46.45 -46.89
N ASP A 123 21.88 47.49 -46.41
CA ASP A 123 21.73 48.72 -47.18
C ASP A 123 22.64 49.76 -46.53
N GLU A 124 23.69 50.08 -47.28
CA GLU A 124 24.64 51.13 -46.98
C GLU A 124 23.93 52.48 -47.14
N ASP A 125 23.40 53.05 -46.07
CA ASP A 125 23.07 54.47 -46.02
C ASP A 125 24.35 55.28 -45.82
N MET A 126 25.09 55.41 -46.93
CA MET A 126 26.06 56.45 -47.21
C MET A 126 25.32 57.78 -47.37
N ASP A 127 25.12 58.54 -46.30
CA ASP A 127 24.78 59.97 -46.38
C ASP A 127 25.06 60.70 -45.06
N ASN A 128 26.29 60.56 -44.54
CA ASN A 128 26.82 61.54 -43.58
C ASN A 128 27.62 62.60 -44.33
N GLN A 129 26.91 63.44 -45.07
CA GLN A 129 27.46 64.67 -45.63
C GLN A 129 26.38 65.76 -45.62
N ILE A 130 26.48 66.67 -44.66
CA ILE A 130 26.42 68.11 -44.87
C ILE A 130 27.17 68.78 -43.70
N HIS A 131 28.36 69.27 -44.06
CA HIS A 131 28.96 70.49 -43.52
C HIS A 131 28.04 71.67 -43.84
N ASP A 132 27.71 72.49 -42.85
CA ASP A 132 28.04 73.94 -42.82
C ASP A 132 27.10 74.74 -41.90
N TYR A 133 27.74 75.55 -41.05
CA TYR A 133 27.27 76.56 -40.09
C TYR A 133 26.68 76.10 -38.74
#